data_AF-A0A522XYU5-F1
#
_entry.id   AF-A0A522XYU5-F1
#
_cell.length_a   1.000
_cell.length_b   1.000
_cell.length_c   1.000
_cell.angle_alpha   90.00
_cell.angle_beta   90.00
_cell.angle_gamma   90.00
#
_symmetry.space_group_name_H-M   'P 1'
#
loop_
_entity.id
_entity.type
_entity.pdbx_description
1 polymer ?
#
loop_
_entity_poly.entity_id
_entity_poly.type
_entity_poly.pdbx_seq_one_letter_code
_entity_poly.pdbx_strand_id
1 'polypeptide(L)'
;MRTGVVQGLEFTGTTSRVEFWWFALAVAMLLAFATLVSEGLGPLPLQLASLAVLVPWVAACTRRLRDAGLSPWWQLISLAPVGGILVLLYLLTYPSRAREPVGATQG
;
A
#
# COMPACT_ATOMS: atom_id res chain seq x y z
N MET A 1 15.67 6.99 -22.35
CA MET A 1 15.17 5.73 -21.76
C MET A 1 16.03 5.29 -20.57
N ARG A 2 16.36 6.19 -19.64
CA ARG A 2 17.17 5.89 -18.44
C ARG A 2 16.70 6.73 -17.24
N THR A 3 15.39 6.78 -17.03
CA THR A 3 14.80 7.62 -15.98
C THR A 3 13.72 6.92 -15.16
N GLY A 4 13.57 5.59 -15.30
CA GLY A 4 12.59 4.83 -14.51
C GLY A 4 13.09 4.42 -13.11
N VAL A 5 14.40 4.19 -12.95
CA VAL A 5 14.95 3.63 -11.70
C VAL A 5 15.11 4.70 -10.61
N VAL A 6 15.15 5.98 -10.97
CA VAL A 6 15.36 7.10 -10.03
C VAL A 6 14.04 7.66 -9.48
N GLN A 7 12.92 7.49 -10.19
CA GLN A 7 11.61 7.98 -9.74
C GLN A 7 11.06 7.25 -8.50
N GLY A 8 11.60 6.08 -8.15
CA GLY A 8 11.26 5.38 -6.91
C GLY A 8 11.65 6.15 -5.63
N LEU A 9 12.49 7.19 -5.75
CA LEU A 9 12.94 8.05 -4.65
C LEU A 9 12.25 9.43 -4.64
N GLU A 10 11.35 9.70 -5.59
CA GLU A 10 10.69 10.99 -5.75
C GLU A 10 9.35 10.99 -5.01
N PHE A 11 9.32 11.54 -3.78
CA PHE A 11 8.12 11.64 -2.92
C PHE A 11 7.07 12.66 -3.42
N THR A 12 7.06 12.97 -4.71
CA THR A 12 6.24 14.02 -5.34
C THR A 12 5.27 13.44 -6.40
N GLY A 13 5.37 12.15 -6.72
CA GLY A 13 4.46 11.48 -7.65
C GLY A 13 3.16 11.03 -6.98
N THR A 14 2.01 11.32 -7.58
CA THR A 14 0.74 10.68 -7.23
C THR A 14 0.84 9.19 -7.54
N THR A 15 0.85 8.33 -6.53
CA THR A 15 0.86 6.88 -6.74
C THR A 15 -0.46 6.46 -7.38
N SER A 16 -0.39 6.04 -8.64
CA SER A 16 -1.55 5.49 -9.33
C SER A 16 -2.03 4.22 -8.61
N ARG A 17 -3.33 3.86 -8.71
CA ARG A 17 -3.84 2.60 -8.11
C ARG A 17 -3.02 1.40 -8.54
N VAL A 18 -2.53 1.43 -9.78
CA VAL A 18 -1.72 0.39 -10.40
C VAL A 18 -0.39 0.21 -9.67
N GLU A 19 0.29 1.30 -9.31
CA GLU A 19 1.52 1.23 -8.52
C GLU A 19 1.29 0.69 -7.12
N PHE A 20 0.18 1.06 -6.46
CA PHE A 20 -0.18 0.50 -5.16
C PHE A 20 -0.40 -1.01 -5.24
N TRP A 21 -1.15 -1.49 -6.25
CA TRP A 21 -1.40 -2.92 -6.43
C TRP A 21 -0.14 -3.69 -6.85
N TRP A 22 0.75 -3.10 -7.64
CA TRP A 22 2.05 -3.70 -7.94
C TRP A 22 2.95 -3.81 -6.70
N PHE A 23 2.99 -2.77 -5.86
CA PHE A 23 3.67 -2.82 -4.57
C PHE A 23 3.07 -3.92 -3.67
N ALA A 24 1.74 -4.01 -3.61
CA ALA A 24 1.07 -5.05 -2.83
C ALA A 24 1.37 -6.46 -3.34
N LEU A 25 1.44 -6.64 -4.65
CA LEU A 25 1.82 -7.90 -5.27
C LEU A 25 3.29 -8.25 -5.00
N ALA A 26 4.20 -7.27 -5.07
CA ALA A 26 5.61 -7.47 -4.73
C ALA A 26 5.77 -7.90 -3.26
N VAL A 27 5.02 -7.29 -2.34
CA VAL A 27 4.94 -7.69 -0.94
C VAL A 27 4.42 -9.13 -0.79
N ALA A 28 3.33 -9.47 -1.48
CA ALA A 28 2.78 -10.82 -1.43
C ALA A 28 3.77 -11.87 -1.95
N MET A 29 4.49 -11.58 -3.03
CA MET A 29 5.53 -12.46 -3.57
C MET A 29 6.71 -12.61 -2.61
N LEU A 30 7.16 -11.53 -1.98
CA LEU A 30 8.24 -11.57 -0.99
C LEU A 30 7.86 -12.43 0.22
N LEU A 31 6.65 -12.25 0.74
CA LEU A 31 6.14 -13.05 1.87
C LEU A 31 5.96 -14.51 1.47
N ALA A 32 5.41 -14.80 0.28
CA ALA A 32 5.30 -16.17 -0.22
C ALA A 32 6.68 -16.83 -0.36
N PHE A 33 7.67 -16.13 -0.90
CA PHE A 33 9.04 -16.63 -0.96
C PHE A 33 9.61 -16.88 0.44
N ALA A 34 9.40 -15.97 1.38
CA ALA A 34 9.83 -16.15 2.76
C ALA A 34 9.18 -17.36 3.44
N THR A 35 7.91 -17.68 3.13
CA THR A 35 7.26 -18.90 3.64
C THR A 35 7.95 -20.17 3.12
N LEU A 36 8.27 -20.23 1.82
CA LEU A 36 8.97 -21.37 1.23
C LEU A 36 10.37 -21.56 1.86
N VAL A 37 11.08 -20.47 2.12
CA VAL A 37 12.39 -20.52 2.80
C VAL A 37 12.25 -20.95 4.26
N SER A 38 11.16 -20.57 4.93
CA SER A 38 10.93 -20.92 6.33
C SER A 38 10.68 -22.40 6.57
N GLU A 39 10.16 -23.14 5.58
CA GLU A 39 10.01 -24.59 5.63
C GLU A 39 11.39 -25.31 5.77
N GLY A 40 12.45 -24.73 5.19
CA GLY A 40 13.80 -25.33 5.22
C GLY A 40 14.73 -24.81 6.33
N LEU A 41 14.58 -23.55 6.72
CA LEU A 41 15.49 -22.87 7.67
C LEU A 41 14.84 -22.52 9.02
N GLY A 42 13.59 -22.89 9.23
CA GLY A 42 12.79 -22.53 10.40
C GLY A 42 12.12 -21.16 10.28
N PRO A 43 11.43 -20.67 11.32
CA PRO A 43 10.51 -19.53 11.21
C PRO A 43 11.19 -18.15 11.12
N LEU A 44 12.49 -18.05 11.40
CA LEU A 44 13.22 -16.77 11.48
C LEU A 44 13.16 -15.92 10.19
N PRO A 45 13.33 -16.48 8.97
CA PRO A 45 13.30 -15.69 7.74
C PRO A 45 11.93 -15.04 7.51
N LEU A 46 10.84 -15.75 7.83
CA LEU A 46 9.48 -15.23 7.71
C LEU A 46 9.22 -14.10 8.70
N GLN A 47 9.69 -14.25 9.95
CA GLN A 47 9.54 -13.21 10.98
C GLN A 47 10.27 -11.92 10.56
N LEU A 48 11.52 -12.00 10.11
CA LEU A 48 12.27 -10.83 9.64
C LEU A 48 11.62 -10.19 8.41
N ALA A 49 11.23 -10.99 7.42
CA ALA A 49 10.59 -10.48 6.21
C ALA A 49 9.27 -9.77 6.54
N SER A 50 8.46 -10.34 7.43
CA SER A 50 7.19 -9.75 7.86
C SER A 50 7.40 -8.39 8.54
N LEU A 51 8.42 -8.26 9.40
CA LEU A 51 8.71 -7.02 10.11
C LEU A 51 9.26 -5.93 9.18
N ALA A 52 10.12 -6.31 8.24
CA ALA A 52 10.66 -5.41 7.23
C ALA A 52 9.57 -4.86 6.29
N VAL A 53 8.57 -5.70 5.97
CA VAL A 53 7.43 -5.35 5.11
C VAL A 53 6.35 -4.57 5.85
N LEU A 54 6.20 -4.78 7.16
CA LEU A 54 5.14 -4.17 7.96
C LEU A 54 5.15 -2.64 7.86
N VAL A 55 6.32 -2.02 8.01
CA VAL A 55 6.48 -0.57 7.97
C VAL A 55 6.07 0.03 6.61
N PRO A 56 6.63 -0.42 5.47
CA PRO A 56 6.24 0.14 4.17
C PRO A 56 4.78 -0.21 3.80
N TRP A 57 4.25 -1.36 4.22
CA TRP A 57 2.83 -1.71 4.04
C TRP A 57 1.91 -0.73 4.76
N VAL A 58 2.21 -0.41 6.01
CA VAL A 58 1.43 0.53 6.81
C VAL A 58 1.48 1.93 6.19
N ALA A 59 2.67 2.38 5.80
CA ALA A 59 2.87 3.67 5.15
C ALA A 59 2.11 3.79 3.82
N ALA A 60 2.12 2.74 2.99
CA ALA A 60 1.39 2.70 1.72
C ALA A 60 -0.13 2.77 1.92
N CYS A 61 -0.68 2.00 2.87
CA CYS A 61 -2.10 2.04 3.21
C CYS A 61 -2.53 3.43 3.70
N THR A 62 -1.74 4.05 4.58
CA THR A 62 -2.02 5.40 5.11
C THR A 62 -2.04 6.45 3.99
N ARG A 63 -1.10 6.38 3.02
CA ARG A 63 -1.10 7.27 1.85
C ARG A 63 -2.35 7.08 1.01
N ARG A 64 -2.71 5.83 0.69
CA ARG A 64 -3.86 5.54 -0.15
C ARG A 64 -5.19 5.97 0.47
N LEU A 65 -5.36 5.77 1.78
CA LEU A 65 -6.53 6.28 2.52
C LEU A 65 -6.60 7.82 2.44
N ARG A 66 -5.47 8.50 2.64
CA ARG A 66 -5.39 9.96 2.53
C ARG A 66 -5.72 10.45 1.11
N ASP A 67 -5.22 9.78 0.09
CA ASP A 67 -5.48 10.10 -1.32
C ASP A 67 -6.93 9.84 -1.74
N ALA A 68 -7.61 8.90 -1.07
CA ALA A 68 -9.05 8.66 -1.20
C ALA A 68 -9.91 9.68 -0.43
N GLY A 69 -9.31 10.58 0.35
CA GLY A 69 -10.02 11.53 1.23
C GLY A 69 -10.60 10.88 2.48
N LEU A 70 -10.10 9.72 2.87
CA LEU A 70 -10.51 8.96 4.04
C LEU A 70 -9.55 9.18 5.21
N SER A 71 -10.06 9.03 6.43
CA SER A 71 -9.26 9.11 7.65
C SER A 71 -8.28 7.93 7.74
N PRO A 72 -6.97 8.14 8.02
CA PRO A 72 -6.00 7.06 8.22
C PRO A 72 -6.36 6.10 9.36
N TRP A 73 -7.19 6.55 10.30
CA TRP A 73 -7.67 5.75 11.42
C TRP A 73 -8.49 4.52 11.02
N TRP A 74 -9.01 4.48 9.78
CA TRP A 74 -9.63 3.28 9.22
C TRP A 74 -8.68 2.08 9.18
N GLN A 75 -7.37 2.32 9.19
CA GLN A 75 -6.37 1.25 9.22
C GLN A 75 -6.45 0.40 10.51
N LEU A 76 -6.93 0.95 11.62
CA LEU A 76 -7.15 0.19 12.86
C LEU A 76 -8.21 -0.90 12.70
N ILE A 77 -9.11 -0.79 11.72
CA ILE A 77 -10.12 -1.83 11.50
C ILE A 77 -9.48 -3.16 11.12
N SER A 78 -8.26 -3.15 10.54
CA SER A 78 -7.50 -4.36 10.22
C SER A 78 -7.15 -5.23 11.43
N LEU A 79 -7.28 -4.69 12.65
CA LEU A 79 -7.17 -5.48 13.89
C LEU A 79 -8.30 -6.51 14.03
N ALA A 80 -9.43 -6.30 13.32
CA ALA A 80 -10.45 -7.32 13.12
C ALA A 80 -10.05 -8.21 11.92
N PRO A 81 -9.68 -9.48 12.15
CA PRO A 81 -8.90 -10.27 11.19
C PRO A 81 -9.64 -10.59 9.88
N VAL A 82 -10.96 -10.72 9.90
CA VAL A 82 -11.73 -11.06 8.69
C VAL A 82 -12.45 -9.83 8.15
N GLY A 83 -13.42 -9.30 8.90
CA GLY A 83 -14.22 -8.16 8.45
C GLY A 83 -13.39 -6.89 8.23
N GLY A 84 -12.39 -6.67 9.10
CA GLY A 84 -11.54 -5.50 9.04
C GLY A 84 -10.65 -5.45 7.82
N ILE A 85 -10.00 -6.58 7.49
CA ILE A 85 -9.15 -6.68 6.30
C ILE A 85 -9.97 -6.49 5.03
N LEU A 86 -11.16 -7.10 4.94
CA LEU A 86 -12.04 -6.95 3.76
C LEU A 86 -12.49 -5.51 3.55
N VAL A 87 -12.90 -4.82 4.62
CA VAL A 87 -13.28 -3.40 4.56
C VAL A 87 -12.09 -2.54 4.16
N LEU A 88 -10.90 -2.81 4.69
CA LEU A 88 -9.69 -2.07 4.33
C LEU A 88 -9.32 -2.26 2.86
N LEU A 89 -9.39 -3.49 2.34
CA LEU A 89 -9.14 -3.79 0.92
C LEU A 89 -10.11 -3.05 -0.01
N TYR A 90 -11.39 -2.97 0.37
CA TYR A 90 -12.39 -2.21 -0.36
C TYR A 90 -12.07 -0.69 -0.35
N LEU A 91 -11.68 -0.13 0.80
CA LEU A 91 -11.31 1.28 0.91
C LEU A 91 -10.05 1.61 0.07
N LEU A 92 -9.10 0.68 -0.04
CA LEU A 92 -7.90 0.84 -0.84
C LEU A 92 -8.18 0.85 -2.36
N THR A 93 -9.29 0.24 -2.80
CA THR A 93 -9.75 0.28 -4.20
C THR A 93 -10.46 1.58 -4.58
N TYR A 94 -10.94 2.33 -3.58
CA TYR A 94 -11.84 3.48 -3.77
C TYR A 94 -11.25 4.60 -4.64
N PRO A 95 -12.03 5.26 -5.52
CA PRO A 95 -11.57 6.36 -6.34
C PRO A 95 -10.85 7.46 -5.55
N SER A 96 -9.58 7.77 -5.90
CA SER A 96 -8.99 9.05 -5.44
C SER A 96 -9.86 10.18 -5.96
N ARG A 97 -10.12 11.19 -5.13
CA ARG A 97 -10.97 12.31 -5.54
C ARG A 97 -10.39 12.97 -6.78
N ALA A 98 -11.25 13.22 -7.77
CA ALA A 98 -10.88 14.09 -8.88
C ALA A 98 -10.54 15.47 -8.30
N ARG A 99 -9.31 15.93 -8.53
CA ARG A 99 -8.92 17.28 -8.17
C ARG A 99 -9.77 18.22 -9.01
N GLU A 100 -10.70 18.94 -8.39
CA GLU A 100 -11.47 19.95 -9.10
C GLU A 100 -10.48 20.96 -9.70
N PRO A 101 -10.62 21.33 -10.99
CA PRO A 101 -9.80 22.38 -11.57
C PRO A 101 -10.05 23.67 -10.79
N VAL A 102 -8.98 24.28 -10.29
CA VAL A 102 -8.94 25.47 -9.41
C VAL A 102 -9.45 26.76 -10.11
N GLY A 103 -10.41 26.67 -11.04
CA GLY A 103 -10.87 27.81 -11.86
C GLY A 103 -12.34 27.81 -12.28
N ALA A 104 -13.22 26.96 -11.75
CA ALA A 104 -14.62 26.89 -12.20
C ALA A 104 -15.59 27.86 -11.47
N THR A 105 -15.10 28.68 -10.55
CA THR A 105 -15.88 29.76 -9.93
C THR A 105 -15.14 31.06 -10.16
N GLN A 106 -15.49 31.81 -11.23
CA GLN A 106 -15.59 33.27 -11.33
C GLN A 106 -16.00 33.61 -12.78
N GLY A 107 -17.31 33.65 -13.01
CA GLY A 107 -17.97 34.19 -14.20
C GLY A 107 -19.23 34.92 -13.74
#